data_AF-G8LCD0-F1
#
_entry.id   AF-G8LCD0-F1
#
_cell.length_a   1.000
_cell.length_b   1.000
_cell.length_c   1.000
_cell.angle_alpha   90.00
_cell.angle_beta   90.00
_cell.angle_gamma   90.00
#
_symmetry.space_group_name_H-M   'P 1'
#
loop_
_entity.id
_entity.type
_entity.pdbx_description
1 polymer ?
#
loop_
_entity_poly.entity_id
_entity_poly.type
_entity_poly.pdbx_seq_one_letter_code
_entity_poly.pdbx_strand_id
1 'polypeptide(L)' 'MQDFQLYVGGTNNITYRYEVKKVDDAFSVRIFNVIDKVHKEVGNKLLLSVTAHDVIDECVSHYKRQAEGVKGFLRWLGL' A
#
# COMPACT_ATOMS: atom_id res chain seq x y z
N MET A 1 7.14 -17.33 8.17
CA MET A 1 7.12 -16.55 6.92
C MET A 1 8.13 -15.42 7.06
N GLN A 2 8.94 -15.17 6.03
CA GLN A 2 9.95 -14.12 6.04
C GLN A 2 9.32 -12.75 5.75
N ASP A 3 9.98 -11.71 6.23
CA ASP A 3 9.71 -10.32 5.84
C ASP A 3 9.73 -10.20 4.31
N PHE A 4 8.80 -9.43 3.77
CA PHE A 4 8.71 -9.24 2.33
C PHE A 4 8.34 -7.81 1.98
N GLN A 5 8.60 -7.46 0.72
CA GLN A 5 8.26 -6.16 0.17
C GLN A 5 7.31 -6.36 -0.98
N LEU A 6 6.25 -5.56 -1.00
CA LEU A 6 5.27 -5.57 -2.06
C LEU A 6 5.27 -4.20 -2.75
N TYR A 7 5.40 -4.20 -4.06
CA TYR A 7 5.21 -2.99 -4.87
C TYR A 7 3.87 -3.11 -5.59
N VAL A 8 2.97 -2.15 -5.33
CA VAL A 8 1.69 -2.06 -6.02
C VAL A 8 1.63 -0.72 -6.73
N GLY A 9 1.55 -0.77 -8.05
CA GLY A 9 1.51 0.42 -8.91
C GLY A 9 0.64 0.16 -10.13
N GLY A 10 0.30 1.22 -10.84
CA GLY A 10 -0.58 1.16 -12.00
C GLY A 10 -0.90 2.54 -12.56
N THR A 11 -2.17 2.79 -12.89
CA THR A 11 -2.64 4.05 -13.51
C THR A 11 -2.26 5.30 -12.69
N ASN A 12 -1.91 6.38 -13.39
CA ASN A 12 -1.65 7.73 -12.87
C ASN A 12 -0.35 7.93 -12.09
N ASN A 13 0.71 7.16 -12.40
CA ASN A 13 2.04 7.28 -11.75
C ASN A 13 2.05 7.05 -10.23
N ILE A 14 0.97 6.56 -9.64
CA ILE A 14 0.91 6.23 -8.22
C ILE A 14 1.48 4.84 -8.03
N THR A 15 2.58 4.77 -7.29
CA THR A 15 3.20 3.51 -6.88
C THR A 15 3.39 3.54 -5.37
N TYR A 16 2.93 2.49 -4.70
CA TYR A 16 3.21 2.28 -3.29
C TYR A 16 4.13 1.08 -3.09
N ARG A 17 5.07 1.24 -2.17
CA ARG A 17 5.90 0.17 -1.63
C ARG A 17 5.41 -0.14 -0.22
N TYR A 18 5.17 -1.41 0.05
CA TYR A 18 4.77 -1.91 1.36
C TYR A 18 5.92 -2.74 1.90
N GLU A 19 6.46 -2.37 3.05
CA GLU A 19 7.40 -3.20 3.79
C GLU A 19 6.62 -3.98 4.85
N VAL A 20 6.55 -5.30 4.70
CA VAL A 20 5.80 -6.18 5.58
C VAL A 20 6.77 -6.98 6.43
N LYS A 21 6.65 -6.83 7.74
CA LYS A 21 7.40 -7.60 8.73
C LYS A 21 6.47 -8.49 9.53
N LYS A 22 6.83 -9.77 9.69
CA LYS A 22 6.08 -10.65 10.59
C LYS A 22 6.62 -10.47 12.01
N VAL A 23 5.72 -10.17 12.95
CA VAL A 23 6.03 -9.99 14.37
C VAL A 23 5.08 -10.88 15.16
N ASP A 24 5.57 -12.03 15.61
CA ASP A 24 4.77 -13.07 16.27
C ASP A 24 3.53 -13.47 15.45
N ASP A 25 2.33 -13.23 15.98
CA ASP A 25 1.02 -13.48 15.35
C ASP A 25 0.46 -12.25 14.60
N ALA A 26 1.30 -11.24 14.38
CA ALA A 26 0.96 -10.01 13.71
C ALA A 26 1.84 -9.75 12.47
N PHE A 27 1.34 -8.88 11.61
CA PHE A 27 2.09 -8.30 10.51
C PHE A 27 2.14 -6.78 10.65
N SER A 28 3.35 -6.24 10.75
CA SER A 28 3.61 -4.81 10.70
C SER A 28 3.87 -4.40 9.26
N VAL A 29 3.04 -3.50 8.74
CA VAL A 29 3.09 -3.01 7.36
C VAL A 29 3.45 -1.54 7.39
N ARG A 30 4.58 -1.17 6.81
CA ARG A 30 4.93 0.23 6.54
C ARG A 30 4.63 0.57 5.09
N ILE A 31 3.99 1.70 4.87
CA ILE A 31 3.46 2.12 3.58
C ILE A 31 4.27 3.31 3.10
N PHE A 32 4.85 3.18 1.92
CA PHE A 32 5.64 4.23 1.29
C PHE A 32 5.02 4.61 -0.04
N ASN A 33 4.77 5.89 -0.25
CA ASN A 33 4.47 6.42 -1.57
C ASN A 33 5.79 6.63 -2.33
N VAL A 34 5.84 6.15 -3.58
CA VAL A 34 7.01 6.27 -4.45
C VAL A 34 6.75 7.41 -5.44
N ILE A 35 7.39 8.56 -5.20
CA ILE A 35 7.30 9.75 -6.05
C ILE A 35 8.70 10.06 -6.55
N ASP A 36 8.91 10.12 -7.87
CA ASP A 36 10.20 10.43 -8.49
C ASP A 36 11.39 9.61 -7.93
N LYS A 37 11.15 8.30 -7.73
CA LYS A 37 12.11 7.34 -7.14
C LYS A 37 12.43 7.55 -5.65
N VAL A 38 11.79 8.51 -4.99
CA VAL A 38 11.89 8.71 -3.54
C VAL A 38 10.80 7.93 -2.82
N HIS A 39 11.18 7.18 -1.79
CA HIS A 39 10.25 6.48 -0.92
C HIS A 39 9.87 7.37 0.27
N LYS A 40 8.65 7.93 0.26
CA LYS A 40 8.11 8.69 1.38
C LYS A 40 7.18 7.82 2.20
N GLU A 41 7.51 7.59 3.47
CA GLU A 41 6.58 6.90 4.38
C GLU A 41 5.31 7.75 4.57
N VAL A 42 4.16 7.14 4.32
CA VAL A 42 2.84 7.80 4.41
C VAL A 42 1.95 7.18 5.46
N GLY A 43 2.35 6.05 6.03
CA GLY A 43 1.60 5.39 7.08
C GLY A 43 2.20 4.07 7.48
N ASN A 44 1.67 3.53 8.57
CA ASN A 44 1.94 2.18 9.03
C ASN A 44 0.63 1.53 9.47
N LYS A 45 0.61 0.19 9.51
CA LYS A 45 -0.53 -0.59 9.95
C LYS A 45 -0.05 -1.85 10.65
N LEU A 46 -0.72 -2.22 11.72
CA LEU A 46 -0.54 -3.52 12.38
C LEU A 46 -1.76 -4.38 12.09
N LEU A 47 -1.55 -5.56 11.53
CA LEU A 47 -2.59 -6.53 11.20
C LEU A 47 -2.43 -7.75 12.11
N LEU A 48 -3.45 -8.04 12.92
CA LEU A 48 -3.44 -9.11 13.92
C LEU A 48 -4.25 -10.30 13.42
N SER A 49 -3.79 -11.52 13.73
CA SER A 49 -4.53 -12.76 13.45
C SER A 49 -4.92 -12.94 11.97
N VAL A 50 -4.07 -12.46 11.07
CA VAL A 50 -4.25 -12.57 9.61
C VAL A 50 -3.20 -13.46 8.98
N THR A 51 -3.49 -14.01 7.81
CA THR A 51 -2.50 -14.68 6.97
C THR A 51 -1.76 -13.67 6.11
N ALA A 52 -0.65 -14.08 5.50
CA ALA A 52 0.06 -13.18 4.60
C ALA A 52 -0.70 -12.88 3.30
N HIS A 53 -1.58 -13.77 2.84
CA HIS A 53 -2.46 -13.47 1.71
C HIS A 53 -3.41 -12.33 2.06
N ASP A 54 -4.00 -12.34 3.26
CA ASP A 54 -4.85 -11.25 3.74
C ASP A 54 -4.09 -9.92 3.83
N VAL A 55 -2.81 -9.96 4.21
CA VAL A 55 -1.94 -8.76 4.23
C VAL A 55 -1.72 -8.21 2.82
N ILE A 56 -1.47 -9.08 1.83
CA ILE A 56 -1.31 -8.70 0.44
C ILE A 56 -2.62 -8.09 -0.09
N ASP A 57 -3.76 -8.72 0.19
CA ASP A 57 -5.09 -8.24 -0.21
C ASP A 57 -5.40 -6.87 0.39
N GLU A 58 -5.06 -6.65 1.67
CA GLU A 58 -5.21 -5.34 2.32
C GLU A 58 -4.31 -4.28 1.68
N CYS A 59 -3.06 -4.61 1.33
CA CYS A 59 -2.16 -3.68 0.64
C CYS A 59 -2.70 -3.30 -0.75
N VAL A 60 -3.23 -4.26 -1.50
CA VAL A 60 -3.86 -4.02 -2.81
C VAL A 60 -5.15 -3.20 -2.66
N SER A 61 -5.97 -3.49 -1.65
CA SER A 61 -7.18 -2.73 -1.33
C SER A 61 -6.87 -1.28 -0.96
N HIS A 62 -5.81 -1.04 -0.18
CA HIS A 62 -5.32 0.29 0.13
C HIS A 62 -4.92 1.05 -1.15
N TYR A 63 -4.13 0.42 -2.03
CA TYR A 63 -3.77 1.00 -3.32
C TYR A 63 -5.00 1.39 -4.13
N LYS A 64 -5.98 0.49 -4.27
CA LYS A 64 -7.21 0.75 -5.04
C LYS A 64 -7.99 1.94 -4.49
N ARG A 65 -8.18 2.03 -3.17
CA ARG A 65 -8.86 3.15 -2.52
C ARG A 65 -8.17 4.49 -2.81
N GLN A 66 -6.84 4.52 -2.77
CA GLN A 66 -6.07 5.74 -3.09
C GLN A 66 -6.14 6.08 -4.59
N ALA A 67 -5.99 5.08 -5.47
CA ALA A 67 -6.08 5.27 -6.91
C ALA A 67 -7.48 5.74 -7.36
N GLU A 68 -8.54 5.20 -6.77
CA GLU A 68 -9.93 5.62 -7.01
C GLU A 68 -10.22 7.01 -6.44
N GLY A 69 -9.71 7.33 -5.25
CA GLY A 69 -9.79 8.68 -4.68
C GLY A 69 -9.14 9.73 -5.59
N VAL A 70 -7.97 9.43 -6.16
CA VAL A 70 -7.31 10.30 -7.12
C VAL A 70 -8.07 10.38 -8.45
N LYS A 71 -8.60 9.27 -8.97
CA LYS A 71 -9.46 9.28 -10.17
C LYS A 71 -10.73 10.12 -9.94
N GLY A 72 -11.36 10.01 -8.77
CA GLY A 72 -12.53 10.80 -8.41
C GLY A 72 -12.21 12.30 -8.32
N PHE A 73 -11.04 12.64 -7.75
CA PHE A 73 -10.55 14.01 -7.69
C PHE A 73 -10.23 14.60 -9.07
N LEU A 74 -9.52 13.85 -9.93
CA LEU A 74 -9.20 14.29 -11.30
C LEU A 74 -10.48 14.46 -12.15
N ARG A 75 -11.41 13.52 -12.04
CA ARG A 75 -12.71 13.59 -12.75
C ARG A 75 -13.58 14.74 -12.26
N TRP A 76 -13.49 15.12 -10.98
CA TRP A 76 -14.16 16.31 -10.44
C TRP A 76 -13.54 17.62 -10.95
N LEU A 77 -12.23 17.65 -11.19
CA LEU A 77 -11.52 18.78 -11.78
C LEU A 77 -11.74 18.95 -13.30
N GLY A 78 -12.52 18.07 -13.94
CA GLY A 78 -12.83 18.14 -15.37
C GLY A 78 -11.64 17.80 -16.29
N LEU A 79 -10.63 17.11 -15.76
CA LEU A 79 -9.49 16.55 -16.51
C LEU A 79 -9.76 15.12 -16.97
#